data_AF-A0A7T7BH66-F1
#
_entry.id   AF-A0A7T7BH66-F1
#
_cell.length_a   1.000
_cell.length_b   1.000
_cell.length_c   1.000
_cell.angle_alpha   90.00
_cell.angle_beta   90.00
_cell.angle_gamma   90.00
#
_symmetry.space_group_name_H-M   'P 1'
#
loop_
_entity.id
_entity.type
_entity.pdbx_description
1 polymer ?
#
loop_
_entity_poly.entity_id
_entity_poly.type
_entity_poly.pdbx_seq_one_letter_code
_entity_poly.pdbx_strand_id
1 'polypeptide(L)'
;MESRLLSLRFPAGGSLYYCKDLQDKSSWIDIPSTLPTSKGHFCIGPNTTLGLWYGKRRDLSVGRGPYIDSLAALTAGAKKEIAHLTKFGRPLQPLRRLRREIYNYQAQSHFEHIASLEKYLQIAPYLIPQNNSAITRPVMRHPDLQPNNIFVSDKLEITGLIDWQHSVVLPLFLQCGIPNSLQNYGDEVSESLQIPCLPDNFNNLEEREQFEQAQLLRRRQLHHFYVNFTAKYNSEHYDALTSDLSTLRRRLFHHASNPWEGDNTSLKANRSFEGLGKGGSSGEATLPNFVYRGRVG
;
A
#
# COMPACT_ATOMS: atom_id res chain seq x y z
N MET A 1 10.57 -12.46 9.95
CA MET A 1 9.47 -13.19 9.26
C MET A 1 9.19 -12.60 7.88
N GLU A 2 8.94 -11.30 7.76
CA GLU A 2 8.74 -10.63 6.44
C GLU A 2 9.85 -10.98 5.44
N SER A 3 11.12 -10.93 5.83
CA SER A 3 12.25 -11.34 4.97
C SER A 3 12.07 -12.74 4.35
N ARG A 4 11.57 -13.72 5.13
CA ARG A 4 11.27 -15.08 4.62
C ARG A 4 10.14 -15.07 3.60
N LEU A 5 9.07 -14.32 3.84
CA LEU A 5 7.94 -14.21 2.90
C LEU A 5 8.35 -13.50 1.61
N LEU A 6 9.11 -12.42 1.72
CA LEU A 6 9.60 -11.66 0.57
C LEU A 6 10.63 -12.45 -0.24
N SER A 7 11.33 -13.43 0.36
CA SER A 7 12.25 -14.30 -0.38
C SER A 7 11.56 -15.31 -1.30
N LEU A 8 10.26 -15.57 -1.10
CA LEU A 8 9.48 -16.44 -1.96
C LEU A 8 9.40 -15.87 -3.39
N ARG A 9 9.49 -16.76 -4.37
CA ARG A 9 9.43 -16.40 -5.79
C ARG A 9 8.07 -16.79 -6.34
N PHE A 10 7.40 -15.82 -6.95
CA PHE A 10 6.11 -16.02 -7.59
C PHE A 10 6.22 -15.69 -9.09
N PRO A 11 5.55 -16.48 -9.95
CA PRO A 11 5.60 -16.29 -11.40
C PRO A 11 4.75 -15.11 -11.89
N ALA A 12 3.80 -14.63 -11.07
CA ALA A 12 2.87 -13.57 -11.40
C ALA A 12 2.29 -12.92 -10.13
N GLY A 13 1.64 -11.76 -10.29
CA GLY A 13 0.81 -11.14 -9.27
C GLY A 13 -0.62 -11.68 -9.25
N GLY A 14 -1.30 -11.60 -8.11
CA GLY A 14 -2.65 -12.18 -7.93
C GLY A 14 -2.83 -12.76 -6.53
N SER A 15 -3.81 -13.62 -6.34
CA SER A 15 -4.00 -14.33 -5.06
C SER A 15 -3.62 -15.81 -5.20
N LEU A 16 -3.30 -16.43 -4.06
CA LEU A 16 -2.92 -17.84 -3.99
C LEU A 16 -4.16 -18.73 -3.96
N TYR A 17 -4.17 -19.78 -4.78
CA TYR A 17 -5.25 -20.77 -4.83
C TYR A 17 -4.68 -22.18 -4.86
N TYR A 18 -5.49 -23.17 -4.48
CA TYR A 18 -5.25 -24.53 -4.94
C TYR A 18 -5.65 -24.63 -6.42
N CYS A 19 -4.80 -25.23 -7.25
CA CYS A 19 -5.06 -25.38 -8.69
C CYS A 19 -6.41 -26.04 -8.98
N LYS A 20 -6.81 -27.01 -8.14
CA LYS A 20 -8.09 -27.73 -8.26
C LYS A 20 -9.33 -26.85 -8.07
N ASP A 21 -9.21 -25.72 -7.37
CA ASP A 21 -10.34 -24.82 -7.10
C ASP A 21 -10.60 -23.89 -8.29
N LEU A 22 -9.65 -23.79 -9.24
CA LEU A 22 -9.77 -23.01 -10.46
C LEU A 22 -9.96 -23.92 -11.67
N GLN A 23 -11.21 -24.03 -12.12
CA GLN A 23 -11.61 -24.94 -13.21
C GLN A 23 -11.06 -24.50 -14.59
N ASP A 24 -10.88 -23.20 -14.79
CA ASP A 24 -10.39 -22.63 -16.05
C ASP A 24 -8.87 -22.46 -16.02
N LYS A 25 -8.14 -23.24 -16.82
CA LYS A 25 -6.67 -23.17 -16.92
C LYS A 25 -6.15 -21.83 -17.44
N SER A 26 -6.97 -21.03 -18.13
CA SER A 26 -6.59 -19.69 -18.59
C SER A 26 -6.63 -18.64 -17.48
N SER A 27 -7.21 -18.98 -16.32
CA SER A 27 -7.41 -18.08 -15.19
C SER A 27 -6.30 -18.11 -14.14
N TRP A 28 -5.25 -18.91 -14.34
CA TRP A 28 -4.18 -19.06 -13.35
C TRP A 28 -2.82 -19.41 -13.96
N ILE A 29 -1.78 -19.20 -13.15
CA ILE A 29 -0.38 -19.50 -13.48
C ILE A 29 0.18 -20.41 -12.40
N ASP A 30 0.75 -21.53 -12.83
CA ASP A 30 1.32 -22.54 -11.95
C ASP A 30 2.48 -21.96 -11.14
N ILE A 31 2.54 -22.27 -9.84
CA ILE A 31 3.72 -21.97 -9.02
C ILE A 31 4.59 -23.23 -9.05
N PRO A 32 5.78 -23.18 -9.69
CA PRO A 32 6.65 -24.34 -9.75
C PRO A 32 7.05 -24.76 -8.34
N SER A 33 6.53 -25.88 -7.86
CA SER A 33 6.96 -26.46 -6.58
C SER A 33 8.06 -27.47 -6.83
N THR A 34 9.21 -27.27 -6.20
CA THR A 34 10.30 -28.26 -6.17
C THR A 34 10.04 -29.40 -5.18
N LEU A 35 9.00 -29.27 -4.34
CA LEU A 35 8.65 -30.25 -3.32
C LEU A 35 7.23 -30.78 -3.59
N PRO A 36 7.04 -32.11 -3.76
CA PRO A 36 5.72 -32.70 -3.81
C PRO A 36 5.08 -32.61 -2.43
N THR A 37 4.27 -31.57 -2.20
CA THR A 37 3.46 -31.47 -0.99
C THR A 37 2.22 -32.36 -1.12
N SER A 38 1.99 -33.20 -0.12
CA SER A 38 0.77 -34.02 0.04
C SER A 38 -0.54 -33.19 0.09
N LYS A 39 -0.44 -31.86 0.17
CA LYS A 39 -1.54 -30.91 0.35
C LYS A 39 -2.04 -30.25 -0.95
N GLY A 40 -1.49 -30.63 -2.12
CA GLY A 40 -1.93 -30.15 -3.42
C GLY A 40 -1.01 -29.10 -4.05
N HIS A 41 -1.30 -28.78 -5.33
CA HIS A 41 -0.58 -27.81 -6.14
C HIS A 41 -1.16 -26.41 -5.97
N PHE A 42 -0.30 -25.41 -5.81
CA PHE A 42 -0.69 -24.01 -5.70
C PHE A 42 -0.49 -23.27 -7.02
N CYS A 43 -1.38 -22.33 -7.30
CA CYS A 43 -1.26 -21.42 -8.44
C CYS A 43 -1.56 -19.98 -8.03
N ILE A 44 -1.14 -19.04 -8.86
CA ILE A 44 -1.57 -17.64 -8.80
C ILE A 44 -2.77 -17.46 -9.70
N GLY A 45 -3.89 -17.04 -9.12
CA GLY A 45 -5.14 -16.76 -9.81
C GLY A 45 -5.58 -15.30 -9.67
N PRO A 46 -6.86 -15.01 -9.91
CA PRO A 46 -7.42 -13.67 -9.79
C PRO A 46 -7.22 -13.09 -8.37
N ASN A 47 -6.88 -11.82 -8.28
CA ASN A 47 -6.73 -11.07 -7.05
C ASN A 47 -8.07 -10.97 -6.29
N THR A 48 -8.08 -11.37 -5.01
CA THR A 48 -9.26 -11.41 -4.12
C THR A 48 -9.35 -10.23 -3.15
N THR A 49 -8.56 -9.18 -3.34
CA THR A 49 -8.66 -7.96 -2.52
C THR A 49 -10.06 -7.37 -2.59
N LEU A 50 -10.61 -7.00 -1.42
CA LEU A 50 -12.00 -6.57 -1.27
C LEU A 50 -12.39 -5.46 -2.26
N GLY A 51 -11.50 -4.49 -2.49
CA GLY A 51 -11.73 -3.37 -3.40
C GLY A 51 -12.02 -3.78 -4.86
N LEU A 52 -11.56 -4.97 -5.29
CA LEU A 52 -11.83 -5.47 -6.64
C LEU A 52 -13.23 -6.10 -6.81
N TRP A 53 -13.87 -6.49 -5.71
CA TRP A 53 -15.09 -7.29 -5.73
C TRP A 53 -16.28 -6.62 -5.03
N TYR A 54 -16.04 -5.61 -4.19
CA TYR A 54 -17.06 -5.00 -3.35
C TYR A 54 -18.30 -4.47 -4.12
N GLY A 55 -19.50 -4.85 -3.65
CA GLY A 55 -20.77 -4.43 -4.21
C GLY A 55 -20.96 -4.89 -5.66
N LYS A 56 -21.48 -4.01 -6.54
CA LYS A 56 -21.72 -4.31 -7.96
C LYS A 56 -20.43 -4.52 -8.79
N ARG A 57 -19.24 -4.40 -8.18
CA ARG A 57 -17.96 -4.66 -8.86
C ARG A 57 -17.77 -6.15 -9.13
N ARG A 58 -18.36 -7.04 -8.32
CA ARG A 58 -18.34 -8.49 -8.56
C ARG A 58 -19.04 -8.88 -9.87
N ASP A 59 -20.04 -8.11 -10.29
CA ASP A 59 -20.87 -8.40 -11.48
C ASP A 59 -20.21 -7.89 -12.79
N LEU A 60 -18.99 -7.33 -12.71
CA LEU A 60 -18.26 -6.82 -13.87
C LEU A 60 -17.37 -7.91 -14.50
N SER A 61 -17.42 -8.01 -15.82
CA SER A 61 -16.46 -8.79 -16.60
C SER A 61 -15.20 -7.96 -16.85
N VAL A 62 -14.30 -7.92 -15.86
CA VAL A 62 -13.01 -7.21 -15.94
C VAL A 62 -11.88 -8.14 -15.51
N GLY A 63 -10.70 -7.96 -16.10
CA GLY A 63 -9.51 -8.72 -15.73
C GLY A 63 -9.08 -8.40 -14.29
N ARG A 64 -8.96 -9.43 -13.46
CA ARG A 64 -8.54 -9.33 -12.04
C ARG A 64 -7.23 -10.07 -11.77
N GLY A 65 -6.47 -10.35 -12.82
CA GLY A 65 -5.28 -11.18 -12.76
C GLY A 65 -5.58 -12.63 -13.17
N PRO A 66 -4.56 -13.51 -13.13
CA PRO A 66 -3.20 -13.24 -12.65
C PRO A 66 -2.47 -12.18 -13.49
N TYR A 67 -1.62 -11.37 -12.86
CA TYR A 67 -0.90 -10.27 -13.47
C TYR A 67 0.50 -10.72 -13.90
N ILE A 68 0.74 -10.80 -15.20
CA ILE A 68 2.04 -11.22 -15.78
C ILE A 68 3.14 -10.19 -15.48
N ASP A 69 2.79 -8.91 -15.47
CA ASP A 69 3.74 -7.82 -15.29
C ASP A 69 3.23 -6.75 -14.29
N SER A 70 4.14 -5.82 -13.95
CA SER A 70 3.85 -4.72 -13.03
C SER A 70 2.77 -3.76 -13.56
N LEU A 71 2.66 -3.60 -14.89
CA LEU A 71 1.71 -2.68 -15.52
C LEU A 71 0.28 -3.23 -15.45
N ALA A 72 0.11 -4.53 -15.67
CA ALA A 72 -1.15 -5.24 -15.51
C ALA A 72 -1.65 -5.11 -14.06
N ALA A 73 -0.76 -5.30 -13.07
CA ALA A 73 -1.08 -5.10 -11.67
C ALA A 73 -1.49 -3.64 -11.37
N LEU A 74 -0.69 -2.66 -11.80
CA LEU A 74 -0.93 -1.22 -11.60
C LEU A 74 -2.26 -0.73 -12.19
N THR A 75 -2.65 -1.25 -13.36
CA THR A 75 -3.80 -0.73 -14.12
C THR A 75 -5.12 -1.43 -13.83
N ALA A 76 -5.10 -2.64 -13.26
CA ALA A 76 -6.31 -3.45 -13.05
C ALA A 76 -7.36 -2.74 -12.18
N GLY A 77 -6.95 -2.13 -11.07
CA GLY A 77 -7.84 -1.40 -10.17
C GLY A 77 -8.57 -0.24 -10.85
N ALA A 78 -7.83 0.56 -11.61
CA ALA A 78 -8.35 1.70 -12.36
C ALA A 78 -9.29 1.27 -13.49
N LYS A 79 -8.90 0.28 -14.29
CA LYS A 79 -9.76 -0.29 -15.36
C LYS A 79 -11.09 -0.81 -14.78
N LYS A 80 -11.04 -1.48 -13.62
CA LYS A 80 -12.24 -1.89 -12.89
C LYS A 80 -13.09 -0.69 -12.45
N GLU A 81 -12.50 0.32 -11.82
CA GLU A 81 -13.28 1.49 -11.36
C GLU A 81 -13.92 2.22 -12.53
N ILE A 82 -13.21 2.41 -13.66
CA ILE A 82 -13.78 2.99 -14.88
C ILE A 82 -14.99 2.16 -15.33
N ALA A 83 -14.83 0.84 -15.49
CA ALA A 83 -15.94 -0.03 -15.90
C ALA A 83 -17.13 0.03 -14.94
N HIS A 84 -16.87 0.11 -13.63
CA HIS A 84 -17.91 0.27 -12.62
C HIS A 84 -18.67 1.58 -12.77
N LEU A 85 -17.95 2.69 -12.90
CA LEU A 85 -18.56 4.02 -12.98
C LEU A 85 -19.24 4.27 -14.33
N THR A 86 -18.73 3.70 -15.42
CA THR A 86 -19.42 3.76 -16.71
C THR A 86 -20.76 3.01 -16.67
N LYS A 87 -20.82 1.85 -15.98
CA LYS A 87 -22.04 1.02 -15.95
C LYS A 87 -23.04 1.42 -14.86
N PHE A 88 -22.54 1.86 -13.70
CA PHE A 88 -23.34 2.08 -12.49
C PHE A 88 -23.12 3.44 -11.83
N GLY A 89 -22.28 4.30 -12.42
CA GLY A 89 -21.94 5.61 -11.87
C GLY A 89 -23.17 6.49 -11.74
N ARG A 90 -23.22 7.22 -10.64
CA ARG A 90 -24.22 8.25 -10.37
C ARG A 90 -23.58 9.36 -9.54
N PRO A 91 -24.09 10.59 -9.58
CA PRO A 91 -23.59 11.63 -8.70
C PRO A 91 -23.73 11.23 -7.22
N LEU A 92 -22.68 11.48 -6.42
CA LEU A 92 -22.64 11.14 -5.00
C LEU A 92 -22.12 12.32 -4.19
N GLN A 93 -22.73 12.59 -3.03
CA GLN A 93 -22.07 13.41 -2.03
C GLN A 93 -20.87 12.64 -1.43
N PRO A 94 -19.78 13.32 -1.06
CA PRO A 94 -18.67 12.69 -0.36
C PRO A 94 -19.16 11.85 0.83
N LEU A 95 -18.67 10.60 0.92
CA LEU A 95 -18.98 9.72 2.04
C LEU A 95 -18.55 10.34 3.37
N ARG A 96 -17.35 10.92 3.40
CA ARG A 96 -16.83 11.67 4.56
C ARG A 96 -17.59 12.98 4.70
N ARG A 97 -18.43 13.07 5.75
CA ARG A 97 -19.28 14.25 6.02
C ARG A 97 -18.47 15.56 6.08
N LEU A 98 -17.30 15.54 6.70
CA LEU A 98 -16.37 16.67 6.79
C LEU A 98 -15.95 17.25 5.42
N ARG A 99 -15.99 16.45 4.35
CA ARG A 99 -15.65 16.91 2.99
C ARG A 99 -16.83 17.49 2.22
N ARG A 100 -18.06 17.35 2.73
CA ARG A 100 -19.26 17.86 2.02
C ARG A 100 -19.31 19.37 1.96
N GLU A 101 -18.78 20.04 2.99
CA GLU A 101 -18.68 21.50 3.05
C GLU A 101 -17.85 22.07 1.89
N ILE A 102 -16.74 21.41 1.55
CA ILE A 102 -15.87 21.77 0.41
C ILE A 102 -16.66 21.84 -0.91
N TYR A 103 -17.72 21.03 -1.00
CA TYR A 103 -18.56 20.91 -2.18
C TYR A 103 -19.94 21.55 -2.00
N ASN A 104 -20.12 22.41 -0.99
CA ASN A 104 -21.41 23.04 -0.68
C ASN A 104 -22.56 22.02 -0.59
N TYR A 105 -22.27 20.84 -0.04
CA TYR A 105 -23.19 19.71 0.10
C TYR A 105 -23.78 19.21 -1.23
N GLN A 106 -23.15 19.53 -2.37
CA GLN A 106 -23.59 19.07 -3.69
C GLN A 106 -23.04 17.69 -4.03
N ALA A 107 -23.84 16.92 -4.77
CA ALA A 107 -23.43 15.64 -5.32
C ALA A 107 -22.36 15.85 -6.40
N GLN A 108 -21.25 15.13 -6.30
CA GLN A 108 -20.14 15.20 -7.24
C GLN A 108 -20.38 14.25 -8.41
N SER A 109 -20.01 14.67 -9.61
CA SER A 109 -20.10 13.84 -10.81
C SER A 109 -19.00 12.79 -10.85
N HIS A 110 -19.35 11.55 -11.21
CA HIS A 110 -18.38 10.46 -11.36
C HIS A 110 -17.49 10.62 -12.60
N PHE A 111 -17.91 11.42 -13.59
CA PHE A 111 -17.13 11.65 -14.82
C PHE A 111 -15.76 12.29 -14.55
N GLU A 112 -15.67 13.17 -13.55
CA GLU A 112 -14.38 13.74 -13.14
C GLU A 112 -13.41 12.67 -12.61
N HIS A 113 -13.95 11.69 -11.88
CA HIS A 113 -13.15 10.60 -11.37
C HIS A 113 -12.71 9.66 -12.48
N ILE A 114 -13.59 9.34 -13.44
CA ILE A 114 -13.23 8.59 -14.66
C ILE A 114 -12.08 9.29 -15.40
N ALA A 115 -12.21 10.59 -15.69
CA ALA A 115 -11.16 11.36 -16.36
C ALA A 115 -9.84 11.37 -15.57
N SER A 116 -9.94 11.30 -14.24
CA SER A 116 -8.77 11.16 -13.38
C SER A 116 -8.16 9.76 -13.50
N LEU A 117 -8.95 8.69 -13.48
CA LEU A 117 -8.45 7.33 -13.68
C LEU A 117 -7.81 7.14 -15.07
N GLU A 118 -8.37 7.72 -16.12
CA GLU A 118 -7.79 7.69 -17.47
C GLU A 118 -6.41 8.34 -17.52
N LYS A 119 -6.25 9.52 -16.90
CA LYS A 119 -4.93 10.15 -16.73
C LYS A 119 -3.98 9.29 -15.89
N TYR A 120 -4.49 8.58 -14.88
CA TYR A 120 -3.65 7.64 -14.10
C TYR A 120 -3.14 6.50 -15.00
N LEU A 121 -3.99 5.96 -15.87
CA LEU A 121 -3.60 4.93 -16.82
C LEU A 121 -2.51 5.41 -17.80
N GLN A 122 -2.54 6.69 -18.19
CA GLN A 122 -1.49 7.29 -19.03
C GLN A 122 -0.14 7.39 -18.32
N ILE A 123 -0.12 7.69 -17.02
CA ILE A 123 1.14 7.81 -16.25
C ILE A 123 1.63 6.46 -15.69
N ALA A 124 0.78 5.44 -15.60
CA ALA A 124 1.09 4.16 -14.96
C ALA A 124 2.39 3.48 -15.44
N PRO A 125 2.75 3.48 -16.75
CA PRO A 125 4.02 2.93 -17.20
C PRO A 125 5.25 3.63 -16.60
N TYR A 126 5.14 4.94 -16.35
CA TYR A 126 6.22 5.75 -15.77
C TYR A 126 6.30 5.62 -14.24
N LEU A 127 5.27 5.07 -13.60
CA LEU A 127 5.30 4.76 -12.16
C LEU A 127 6.11 3.50 -11.86
N ILE A 128 6.39 2.65 -12.86
CA ILE A 128 7.17 1.42 -12.68
C ILE A 128 8.65 1.80 -12.53
N PRO A 129 9.31 1.41 -11.42
CA PRO A 129 10.74 1.63 -11.27
C PRO A 129 11.53 0.98 -12.42
N GLN A 130 12.33 1.78 -13.11
CA GLN A 130 13.19 1.32 -14.19
C GLN A 130 14.45 0.65 -13.61
N ASN A 131 15.01 -0.32 -14.34
CA ASN A 131 16.33 -0.92 -14.08
C ASN A 131 16.52 -1.60 -12.71
N ASN A 132 15.44 -1.98 -12.01
CA ASN A 132 15.54 -2.74 -10.76
C ASN A 132 14.53 -3.91 -10.74
N SER A 133 14.99 -5.07 -11.20
CA SER A 133 14.19 -6.31 -11.22
C SER A 133 13.87 -6.84 -9.82
N ALA A 134 14.67 -6.48 -8.80
CA ALA A 134 14.44 -6.92 -7.43
C ALA A 134 13.19 -6.28 -6.82
N ILE A 135 12.87 -5.02 -7.17
CA ILE A 135 11.69 -4.32 -6.64
C ILE A 135 10.44 -4.46 -7.51
N THR A 136 10.58 -4.85 -8.79
CA THR A 136 9.43 -5.09 -9.69
C THR A 136 8.92 -6.53 -9.64
N ARG A 137 9.67 -7.44 -8.99
CA ARG A 137 9.24 -8.85 -8.83
C ARG A 137 7.99 -8.97 -7.95
N PRO A 138 7.13 -9.96 -8.20
CA PRO A 138 5.97 -10.22 -7.36
C PRO A 138 6.39 -10.79 -5.99
N VAL A 139 5.82 -10.23 -4.92
CA VAL A 139 6.04 -10.65 -3.52
C VAL A 139 4.71 -10.77 -2.78
N MET A 140 4.68 -11.67 -1.81
CA MET A 140 3.58 -11.78 -0.86
C MET A 140 3.94 -11.08 0.44
N ARG A 141 2.98 -10.34 1.00
CA ARG A 141 3.09 -9.71 2.32
C ARG A 141 1.78 -9.92 3.08
N HIS A 142 1.88 -9.93 4.41
CA HIS A 142 0.71 -9.96 5.27
C HIS A 142 -0.13 -8.68 5.05
N PRO A 143 -1.45 -8.78 4.81
CA PRO A 143 -2.29 -7.63 4.47
C PRO A 143 -2.49 -6.68 5.66
N ASP A 144 -2.50 -7.20 6.89
CA ASP A 144 -2.74 -6.41 8.10
C ASP A 144 -1.91 -6.90 9.30
N LEU A 145 -0.63 -6.51 9.35
CA LEU A 145 0.32 -6.95 10.38
C LEU A 145 0.17 -6.14 11.68
N GLN A 146 -1.01 -6.21 12.30
CA GLN A 146 -1.30 -5.63 13.61
C GLN A 146 -1.06 -6.64 14.75
N PRO A 147 -0.81 -6.20 16.00
CA PRO A 147 -0.50 -7.10 17.11
C PRO A 147 -1.52 -8.23 17.33
N ASN A 148 -2.81 -7.98 17.11
CA ASN A 148 -3.87 -8.98 17.26
C ASN A 148 -3.77 -10.16 16.27
N ASN A 149 -3.03 -9.98 15.17
CA ASN A 149 -2.82 -11.00 14.14
C ASN A 149 -1.49 -11.77 14.34
N ILE A 150 -0.77 -11.50 15.44
CA ILE A 150 0.54 -12.09 15.74
C ILE A 150 0.45 -12.88 17.06
N PHE A 151 0.64 -14.19 16.97
CA PHE A 151 0.78 -15.03 18.16
C PHE A 151 2.23 -15.05 18.62
N VAL A 152 2.43 -14.90 19.93
CA VAL A 152 3.73 -14.85 20.58
C VAL A 152 3.75 -15.84 21.74
N SER A 153 4.84 -16.59 21.89
CA SER A 153 5.05 -17.49 23.02
C SER A 153 5.44 -16.74 24.29
N ASP A 154 5.44 -17.43 25.44
CA ASP A 154 5.96 -16.88 26.70
C ASP A 154 7.43 -16.46 26.63
N LYS A 155 8.18 -16.95 25.64
CA LYS A 155 9.58 -16.60 25.36
C LYS A 155 9.73 -15.42 24.39
N LEU A 156 8.64 -14.72 24.06
CA LEU A 156 8.61 -13.61 23.09
C LEU A 156 8.96 -14.02 21.65
N GLU A 157 8.73 -15.28 21.28
CA GLU A 157 8.93 -15.77 19.92
C GLU A 157 7.62 -15.78 19.14
N ILE A 158 7.63 -15.34 17.87
CA ILE A 158 6.45 -15.38 17.02
C ILE A 158 6.13 -16.84 16.66
N THR A 159 4.97 -17.34 17.08
CA THR A 159 4.53 -18.72 16.84
C THR A 159 3.58 -18.86 15.66
N GLY A 160 2.88 -17.78 15.29
CA GLY A 160 1.93 -17.83 14.17
C GLY A 160 1.44 -16.46 13.73
N LEU A 161 1.01 -16.41 12.46
CA LEU A 161 0.27 -15.29 11.89
C LEU A 161 -1.08 -15.79 11.40
N ILE A 162 -2.13 -15.03 11.69
CA ILE A 162 -3.50 -15.30 11.23
C ILE A 162 -4.00 -14.14 10.37
N ASP A 163 -5.22 -14.25 9.85
CA ASP A 163 -5.89 -13.18 9.11
C ASP A 163 -5.25 -12.88 7.74
N TRP A 164 -4.87 -13.94 7.03
CA TRP A 164 -4.31 -13.89 5.67
C TRP A 164 -5.36 -13.59 4.58
N GLN A 165 -6.61 -13.31 4.96
CA GLN A 165 -7.66 -12.96 4.02
C GLN A 165 -7.27 -11.71 3.22
N HIS A 166 -7.61 -11.69 1.93
CA HIS A 166 -7.22 -10.62 1.00
C HIS A 166 -5.71 -10.44 0.80
N SER A 167 -4.87 -11.37 1.26
CA SER A 167 -3.46 -11.39 0.89
C SER A 167 -3.31 -11.49 -0.64
N VAL A 168 -2.36 -10.74 -1.16
CA VAL A 168 -2.14 -10.60 -2.59
C VAL A 168 -0.65 -10.54 -2.90
N VAL A 169 -0.27 -11.24 -3.94
CA VAL A 169 1.05 -11.15 -4.55
C VAL A 169 1.04 -9.95 -5.50
N LEU A 170 1.90 -8.98 -5.25
CA LEU A 170 2.07 -7.78 -6.07
C LEU A 170 3.55 -7.43 -6.18
N PRO A 171 3.98 -6.62 -7.16
CA PRO A 171 5.33 -6.09 -7.21
C PRO A 171 5.79 -5.49 -5.88
N LEU A 172 7.04 -5.73 -5.47
CA LEU A 172 7.58 -5.25 -4.18
C LEU A 172 7.46 -3.74 -4.01
N PHE A 173 7.65 -2.93 -5.05
CA PHE A 173 7.48 -1.48 -4.98
C PHE A 173 6.04 -1.03 -4.66
N LEU A 174 5.04 -1.91 -4.83
CA LEU A 174 3.66 -1.66 -4.41
C LEU A 174 3.36 -2.21 -3.00
N GLN A 175 4.08 -3.26 -2.58
CA GLN A 175 3.89 -3.94 -1.29
C GLN A 175 4.78 -3.41 -0.16
N CYS A 176 5.85 -2.68 -0.50
CA CYS A 176 6.73 -2.07 0.47
C CYS A 176 5.95 -1.10 1.38
N GLY A 177 6.46 -0.84 2.57
CA GLY A 177 5.75 -0.07 3.58
C GLY A 177 6.05 -0.55 4.98
N ILE A 178 5.74 0.30 5.94
CA ILE A 178 5.78 -0.01 7.37
C ILE A 178 4.34 -0.35 7.81
N PRO A 179 4.10 -1.44 8.57
CA PRO A 179 2.77 -1.77 9.08
C PRO A 179 2.16 -0.60 9.85
N ASN A 180 0.84 -0.43 9.75
CA ASN A 180 0.12 0.68 10.39
C ASN A 180 0.33 0.75 11.90
N SER A 181 0.49 -0.40 12.55
CA SER A 181 0.75 -0.56 13.98
C SER A 181 2.17 -0.13 14.40
N LEU A 182 3.11 -0.04 13.46
CA LEU A 182 4.53 0.25 13.70
C LEU A 182 4.97 1.58 13.08
N GLN A 183 4.18 2.15 12.16
CA GLN A 183 4.51 3.41 11.49
C GLN A 183 4.13 4.64 12.32
N ASN A 184 4.78 5.77 12.02
CA ASN A 184 4.54 7.07 12.61
C ASN A 184 4.83 8.17 11.57
N TYR A 185 4.24 8.04 10.38
CA TYR A 185 4.40 9.00 9.28
C TYR A 185 3.82 10.37 9.65
N GLY A 186 4.42 11.44 9.13
CA GLY A 186 4.09 12.82 9.45
C GLY A 186 4.76 13.35 10.72
N ASP A 187 5.63 12.56 11.36
CA ASP A 187 6.47 12.97 12.48
C ASP A 187 7.91 13.14 12.03
N GLU A 188 8.46 14.34 12.19
CA GLU A 188 9.79 14.72 11.69
C GLU A 188 10.91 13.84 12.26
N VAL A 189 10.84 13.49 13.55
CA VAL A 189 11.84 12.62 14.21
C VAL A 189 11.82 11.22 13.61
N SER A 190 10.63 10.67 13.34
CA SER A 190 10.46 9.36 12.72
C SER A 190 10.93 9.35 11.26
N GLU A 191 10.57 10.37 10.48
CA GLU A 191 10.92 10.46 9.06
C GLU A 191 12.41 10.72 8.83
N SER A 192 13.06 11.46 9.73
CA SER A 192 14.51 11.67 9.73
C SER A 192 15.30 10.51 10.34
N LEU A 193 14.62 9.48 10.85
CA LEU A 193 15.21 8.31 11.53
C LEU A 193 16.14 8.69 12.70
N GLN A 194 15.89 9.83 13.34
CA GLN A 194 16.59 10.21 14.55
C GLN A 194 16.28 9.21 15.67
N ILE A 195 17.25 9.02 16.58
CA ILE A 195 17.07 8.17 17.75
C ILE A 195 16.00 8.83 18.64
N PRO A 196 14.86 8.17 18.91
CA PRO A 196 13.80 8.77 19.70
C PRO A 196 14.19 8.89 21.17
N CYS A 197 14.05 10.09 21.72
CA CYS A 197 14.28 10.39 23.14
C CYS A 197 13.07 11.12 23.75
N LEU A 198 12.94 11.04 25.08
CA LEU A 198 12.02 11.90 25.83
C LEU A 198 12.57 13.33 25.87
N PRO A 199 11.70 14.35 26.00
CA PRO A 199 12.15 15.71 26.21
C PRO A 199 12.81 15.85 27.60
N ASP A 200 13.80 16.73 27.72
CA ASP A 200 14.59 16.91 28.95
C ASP A 200 13.73 17.32 30.16
N ASN A 201 12.62 18.02 29.92
CA ASN A 201 11.69 18.47 30.95
C ASN A 201 10.59 17.45 31.28
N PHE A 202 10.65 16.21 30.79
CA PHE A 202 9.59 15.21 30.94
C PHE A 202 9.07 15.06 32.38
N ASN A 203 9.97 14.96 33.36
CA ASN A 203 9.61 14.77 34.77
C ASN A 203 8.89 15.99 35.38
N ASN A 204 8.94 17.15 34.73
CA ASN A 204 8.31 18.38 35.19
C ASN A 204 6.94 18.62 34.52
N LEU A 205 6.56 17.79 33.55
CA LEU A 205 5.27 17.89 32.85
C LEU A 205 4.13 17.36 33.73
N GLU A 206 2.90 17.79 33.42
CA GLU A 206 1.71 17.20 34.02
C GLU A 206 1.54 15.74 33.61
N GLU A 207 0.87 14.93 34.42
CA GLU A 207 0.72 13.49 34.23
C GLU A 207 0.12 13.13 32.85
N ARG A 208 -0.83 13.94 32.36
CA ARG A 208 -1.41 13.79 31.02
C ARG A 208 -0.38 14.02 29.92
N GLU A 209 0.42 15.07 30.03
CA GLU A 209 1.46 15.39 29.05
C GLU A 209 2.58 14.35 29.06
N GLN A 210 2.96 13.86 30.25
CA GLN A 210 3.88 12.72 30.39
C GLN A 210 3.36 11.49 29.65
N PHE A 211 2.08 11.16 29.82
CA PHE A 211 1.45 10.06 29.10
C PHE A 211 1.50 10.26 27.58
N GLU A 212 1.16 11.46 27.09
CA GLU A 212 1.21 11.79 25.65
C GLU A 212 2.62 11.67 25.07
N GLN A 213 3.64 12.17 25.79
CA GLN A 213 5.05 12.06 25.41
C GLN A 213 5.53 10.60 25.41
N ALA A 214 5.14 9.79 26.40
CA ALA A 214 5.48 8.37 26.45
C ALA A 214 4.84 7.59 25.28
N GLN A 215 3.59 7.88 24.92
CA GLN A 215 2.93 7.27 23.75
C GLN A 215 3.59 7.71 22.43
N LEU A 216 4.00 8.98 22.33
CA LEU A 216 4.73 9.47 21.16
C LEU A 216 6.10 8.79 21.03
N LEU A 217 6.87 8.70 22.12
CA LEU A 217 8.14 7.98 22.16
C LEU A 217 7.96 6.53 21.69
N ARG A 218 6.95 5.83 22.21
CA ARG A 218 6.66 4.44 21.82
C ARG A 218 6.44 4.31 20.31
N ARG A 219 5.63 5.21 19.71
CA ARG A 219 5.38 5.21 18.25
C ARG A 219 6.65 5.48 17.44
N ARG A 220 7.46 6.46 17.87
CA ARG A 220 8.75 6.78 17.24
C ARG A 220 9.74 5.61 17.32
N GLN A 221 9.84 4.96 18.48
CA GLN A 221 10.71 3.80 18.69
C GLN A 221 10.30 2.62 17.81
N LEU A 222 9.00 2.29 17.74
CA LEU A 222 8.52 1.21 16.87
C LEU A 222 8.85 1.48 15.39
N HIS A 223 8.64 2.72 14.92
CA HIS A 223 9.01 3.12 13.57
C HIS A 223 10.51 2.97 13.32
N HIS A 224 11.32 3.56 14.21
CA HIS A 224 12.77 3.54 14.11
C HIS A 224 13.31 2.11 14.08
N PHE A 225 12.89 1.26 15.02
CA PHE A 225 13.32 -0.14 15.07
C PHE A 225 12.88 -0.91 13.84
N TYR A 226 11.65 -0.72 13.36
CA TYR A 226 11.19 -1.40 12.16
C TYR A 226 12.06 -1.04 10.94
N VAL A 227 12.33 0.24 10.71
CA VAL A 227 13.16 0.67 9.57
C VAL A 227 14.58 0.14 9.69
N ASN A 228 15.19 0.23 10.88
CA ASN A 228 16.55 -0.25 11.13
C ASN A 228 16.67 -1.77 10.93
N PHE A 229 15.75 -2.56 11.51
CA PHE A 229 15.74 -4.01 11.31
C PHE A 229 15.41 -4.42 9.87
N THR A 230 14.59 -3.64 9.16
CA THR A 230 14.34 -3.87 7.73
C THR A 230 15.62 -3.64 6.93
N ALA A 231 16.36 -2.55 7.18
CA ALA A 231 17.66 -2.32 6.54
C ALA A 231 18.66 -3.47 6.81
N LYS A 232 18.69 -3.98 8.05
CA LYS A 232 19.61 -5.06 8.45
C LYS A 232 19.26 -6.44 7.87
N TYR A 233 17.97 -6.80 7.86
CA TYR A 233 17.54 -8.17 7.56
C TYR A 233 16.79 -8.34 6.22
N ASN A 234 16.49 -7.24 5.53
CA ASN A 234 15.72 -7.23 4.29
C ASN A 234 16.06 -6.01 3.42
N SER A 235 17.30 -5.97 2.90
CA SER A 235 17.81 -4.86 2.11
C SER A 235 16.92 -4.53 0.91
N GLU A 236 16.39 -5.51 0.18
CA GLU A 236 15.50 -5.27 -0.97
C GLU A 236 14.21 -4.51 -0.57
N HIS A 237 13.65 -4.82 0.60
CA HIS A 237 12.49 -4.11 1.12
C HIS A 237 12.86 -2.71 1.59
N TYR A 238 14.03 -2.54 2.20
CA TYR A 238 14.55 -1.23 2.56
C TYR A 238 14.78 -0.36 1.31
N ASP A 239 15.39 -0.89 0.26
CA ASP A 239 15.61 -0.18 -1.01
C ASP A 239 14.27 0.22 -1.65
N ALA A 240 13.27 -0.66 -1.62
CA ALA A 240 11.93 -0.34 -2.10
C ALA A 240 11.22 0.72 -1.22
N LEU A 241 11.51 0.77 0.07
CA LEU A 241 10.98 1.77 1.01
C LEU A 241 11.60 3.14 0.78
N THR A 242 12.92 3.20 0.56
CA THR A 242 13.69 4.43 0.41
C THR A 242 13.76 4.92 -1.04
N SER A 243 13.34 4.10 -2.01
CA SER A 243 13.25 4.47 -3.43
C SER A 243 12.42 5.74 -3.64
N ASP A 244 12.92 6.61 -4.52
CA ASP A 244 12.24 7.82 -4.96
C ASP A 244 10.79 7.54 -5.35
N LEU A 245 9.85 8.37 -4.89
CA LEU A 245 8.42 8.25 -5.15
C LEU A 245 7.75 6.97 -4.60
N SER A 246 8.41 6.17 -3.75
CA SER A 246 7.85 4.93 -3.18
C SER A 246 6.46 5.13 -2.56
N THR A 247 6.32 6.11 -1.66
CA THR A 247 5.03 6.45 -1.03
C THR A 247 4.00 6.95 -2.04
N LEU A 248 4.43 7.75 -3.02
CA LEU A 248 3.54 8.28 -4.06
C LEU A 248 2.97 7.15 -4.94
N ARG A 249 3.82 6.23 -5.43
CA ARG A 249 3.41 5.07 -6.25
C ARG A 249 2.35 4.25 -5.54
N ARG A 250 2.58 3.91 -4.27
CA ARG A 250 1.63 3.13 -3.46
C ARG A 250 0.31 3.86 -3.26
N ARG A 251 0.35 5.14 -2.91
CA ARG A 251 -0.86 5.95 -2.75
C ARG A 251 -1.67 6.03 -4.04
N LEU A 252 -1.03 6.33 -5.18
CA LEU A 252 -1.70 6.38 -6.48
C LEU A 252 -2.33 5.03 -6.84
N PHE A 253 -1.61 3.92 -6.64
CA PHE A 253 -2.13 2.57 -6.87
C PHE A 253 -3.38 2.28 -6.03
N HIS A 254 -3.33 2.54 -4.72
CA HIS A 254 -4.48 2.32 -3.84
C HIS A 254 -5.66 3.25 -4.19
N HIS A 255 -5.43 4.54 -4.42
CA HIS A 255 -6.49 5.48 -4.76
C HIS A 255 -7.12 5.20 -6.12
N ALA A 256 -6.36 4.71 -7.10
CA ALA A 256 -6.87 4.33 -8.40
C ALA A 256 -7.66 3.01 -8.37
N SER A 257 -7.45 2.16 -7.35
CA SER A 257 -8.15 0.89 -7.20
C SER A 257 -9.38 0.95 -6.29
N ASN A 258 -9.39 1.85 -5.31
CA ASN A 258 -10.43 1.95 -4.30
C ASN A 258 -11.78 2.40 -4.89
N PRO A 259 -12.90 1.96 -4.31
CA PRO A 259 -14.22 2.46 -4.70
C PRO A 259 -14.32 3.98 -4.64
N TRP A 260 -14.87 4.59 -5.69
CA TRP A 260 -15.17 6.02 -5.65
C TRP A 260 -16.32 6.34 -4.69
N GLU A 261 -16.06 7.26 -3.76
CA GLU A 261 -16.95 7.63 -2.64
C GLU A 261 -17.46 9.07 -2.72
N GLY A 262 -17.62 9.61 -3.94
CA GLY A 262 -18.11 10.98 -4.14
C GLY A 262 -17.05 12.07 -3.93
N ASP A 263 -15.77 11.72 -3.99
CA ASP A 263 -14.66 12.64 -3.78
C ASP A 263 -13.45 12.26 -4.65
N ASN A 264 -12.83 13.25 -5.26
CA ASN A 264 -11.70 13.09 -6.17
C ASN A 264 -10.40 13.74 -5.64
N THR A 265 -10.44 14.37 -4.46
CA THR A 265 -9.29 15.07 -3.86
C THR A 265 -8.08 14.14 -3.68
N SER A 266 -8.28 12.92 -3.20
CA SER A 266 -7.16 12.01 -2.90
C SER A 266 -6.37 11.60 -4.15
N LEU A 267 -7.02 11.42 -5.30
CA LEU A 267 -6.34 11.09 -6.55
C LEU A 267 -5.76 12.35 -7.23
N LYS A 268 -6.41 13.51 -7.09
CA LYS A 268 -5.92 14.81 -7.60
C LYS A 268 -4.73 15.35 -6.80
N ALA A 269 -4.75 15.27 -5.47
CA ALA A 269 -3.70 15.82 -4.58
C ALA A 269 -2.34 15.15 -4.79
N ASN A 270 -2.34 13.85 -5.14
CA ASN A 270 -1.11 13.13 -5.47
C ASN A 270 -0.53 13.50 -6.85
N ARG A 271 -1.20 14.34 -7.66
CA ARG A 271 -0.69 14.82 -8.96
C ARG A 271 0.04 16.15 -8.87
N SER A 272 -0.32 16.99 -7.90
CA SER A 272 0.24 18.34 -7.78
C SER A 272 1.75 18.37 -7.49
N PHE A 273 2.37 17.22 -7.23
CA PHE A 273 3.82 17.08 -7.03
C PHE A 273 4.65 17.21 -8.33
N GLU A 274 4.04 17.25 -9.52
CA GLU A 274 4.75 17.53 -10.79
C GLU A 274 4.95 19.05 -11.08
N GLY A 275 4.40 19.95 -10.26
CA GLY A 275 4.39 21.41 -10.53
C GLY A 275 5.43 22.26 -9.79
N LEU A 276 6.06 21.77 -8.72
CA LEU A 276 6.98 22.57 -7.89
C LEU A 276 8.43 22.53 -8.41
N GLY A 277 8.60 22.86 -9.68
CA GLY A 277 9.90 23.00 -10.36
C GLY A 277 10.22 24.41 -10.87
N LYS A 278 9.29 25.37 -10.84
CA LYS A 278 9.55 26.77 -11.22
C LYS A 278 8.79 27.71 -10.29
N GLY A 279 9.53 28.61 -9.66
CA GLY A 279 9.12 29.31 -8.44
C GLY A 279 8.11 30.45 -8.58
N GLY A 280 7.77 31.01 -7.41
CA GLY A 280 7.09 32.31 -7.28
C GLY A 280 5.93 32.34 -6.27
N SER A 281 6.26 32.37 -4.97
CA SER A 281 5.55 33.12 -3.91
C SER A 281 4.01 33.27 -3.99
N SER A 282 3.27 32.50 -3.19
CA SER A 282 2.64 33.00 -1.93
C SER A 282 1.67 31.97 -1.34
N GLY A 283 1.93 31.57 -0.09
CA GLY A 283 0.95 30.99 0.85
C GLY A 283 0.45 29.57 0.60
N GLU A 284 1.31 28.54 0.62
CA GLU A 284 0.86 27.15 0.56
C GLU A 284 1.61 26.21 1.50
N ALA A 285 0.82 25.37 2.18
CA ALA A 285 1.26 24.30 3.06
C ALA A 285 2.24 23.36 2.34
N THR A 286 3.49 23.44 2.74
CA THR A 286 4.59 22.65 2.20
C THR A 286 4.47 21.23 2.75
N LEU A 287 4.06 20.27 1.93
CA LEU A 287 4.21 18.84 2.24
C LEU A 287 5.51 18.35 1.60
N PRO A 288 6.51 17.92 2.38
CA PRO A 288 7.81 17.65 1.77
C PRO A 288 7.86 16.28 1.10
N ASN A 289 8.56 16.24 -0.03
CA ASN A 289 9.09 15.01 -0.62
C ASN A 289 10.20 14.49 0.30
N PHE A 290 9.99 13.34 0.93
CA PHE A 290 10.98 12.80 1.87
C PHE A 290 11.59 11.50 1.36
N VAL A 291 12.85 11.61 0.93
CA VAL A 291 13.78 10.49 0.80
C VAL A 291 14.42 10.27 2.16
N TYR A 292 14.37 9.05 2.70
CA TYR A 292 15.13 8.67 3.90
C TYR A 292 16.63 8.88 3.64
N ARG A 293 17.18 10.04 4.01
CA ARG A 293 18.62 10.31 3.96
C ARG A 293 19.26 9.92 5.28
N GLY A 294 19.49 8.63 5.48
CA GLY A 294 20.33 8.12 6.57
C GLY A 294 21.72 7.77 6.05
N ARG A 295 22.78 8.42 6.56
CA ARG A 295 24.16 7.89 6.47
C ARG A 295 24.20 6.61 7.29
N VAL A 296 24.52 5.50 6.64
CA VAL A 296 24.93 4.27 7.33
C VAL A 296 26.34 4.54 7.86
N GLY A 297 26.47 4.60 9.18
CA GLY A 297 27.72 4.60 9.93
C GLY A 297 27.71 3.45 10.91
#